data_AF-A0AA90U4Q7-F1
#
_entry.id   AF-A0AA90U4Q7-F1
#
_cell.length_a   1.000
_cell.length_b   1.000
_cell.length_c   1.000
_cell.angle_alpha   90.00
_cell.angle_beta   90.00
_cell.angle_gamma   90.00
#
_symmetry.space_group_name_H-M   'P 1'
#
loop_
_entity.id
_entity.type
_entity.pdbx_description
1 polymer ?
#
loop_
_entity_poly.entity_id
_entity_poly.type
_entity_poly.pdbx_seq_one_letter_code
_entity_poly.pdbx_strand_id
1 'polypeptide(L)' 'HERGVVEPLLFIADGLPGIEEEIRQLYPRADFPCHRHASRNFESHVRVQDVLDPIRFRQYEHGEMLI' A
#
# COMPACT_ATOMS: atom_id res chain seq x y z
N HIS A 1 23.47 5.50 -2.19
CA HIS A 1 23.98 4.62 -3.27
C HIS A 1 25.08 3.63 -2.86
N GLU A 2 25.57 3.62 -1.62
CA GLU A 2 26.71 2.76 -1.20
C GLU A 2 26.51 1.25 -1.41
N ARG A 3 25.27 0.78 -1.60
CA ARG A 3 24.94 -0.63 -1.87
C ARG A 3 24.53 -0.94 -3.33
N GLY A 4 24.73 0.00 -4.26
CA GLY A 4 24.57 -0.26 -5.70
C GLY A 4 23.14 -0.31 -6.25
N VAL A 5 22.11 -0.02 -5.45
CA VAL A 5 20.74 0.14 -5.96
C VAL A 5 20.65 1.48 -6.69
N VAL A 6 20.31 1.43 -7.98
CA VAL A 6 20.30 2.62 -8.86
C VAL A 6 18.90 3.22 -8.94
N GLU A 7 17.91 2.44 -9.38
CA GLU A 7 16.58 2.98 -9.67
C GLU A 7 15.50 1.89 -9.58
N PRO A 8 14.92 1.65 -8.39
CA PRO A 8 13.78 0.76 -8.26
C PRO A 8 12.55 1.39 -8.92
N LEU A 9 11.79 0.58 -9.66
CA LEU A 9 10.54 1.02 -10.29
C LEU A 9 9.32 0.79 -9.38
N LEU A 10 9.43 -0.14 -8.42
CA LEU A 10 8.35 -0.50 -7.51
C LEU A 10 8.92 -0.76 -6.12
N PHE A 11 8.29 -0.15 -5.12
CA PHE A 11 8.60 -0.35 -3.72
C PHE A 11 7.35 -0.88 -2.99
N ILE A 12 7.45 -2.11 -2.47
CA ILE A 12 6.36 -2.77 -1.75
C ILE A 12 6.67 -2.69 -0.25
N ALA A 13 6.03 -1.78 0.46
CA ALA A 13 6.15 -1.67 1.90
C ALA A 13 4.76 -1.49 2.55
N ASP A 14 4.72 -1.67 3.87
CA ASP A 14 3.50 -1.42 4.65
C ASP A 14 3.28 0.09 4.83
N GLY A 15 2.06 0.50 5.18
CA GLY A 15 1.64 1.91 5.31
C GLY A 15 2.24 2.63 6.52
N LEU A 16 3.57 2.65 6.63
CA LEU A 16 4.30 3.37 7.68
C LEU A 16 4.22 4.89 7.42
N PRO A 17 3.83 5.72 8.41
CA PRO A 17 3.75 7.16 8.23
C PRO A 17 5.07 7.76 7.74
N GLY A 18 5.02 8.54 6.66
CA GLY A 18 6.18 9.23 6.08
C GLY A 18 7.09 8.37 5.18
N ILE A 19 6.83 7.07 5.05
CA ILE A 19 7.70 6.19 4.26
C ILE A 19 7.60 6.48 2.75
N GLU A 20 6.41 6.82 2.28
CA GLU A 20 6.19 7.15 0.87
C GLU A 20 6.92 8.44 0.50
N GLU A 21 6.86 9.45 1.35
CA GLU A 21 7.57 10.73 1.18
C GLU A 21 9.08 10.53 1.14
N GLU A 22 9.64 9.75 2.06
CA GLU A 22 11.08 9.44 2.10
C GLU A 22 11.53 8.64 0.87
N ILE A 23 10.73 7.65 0.43
CA ILE A 23 11.04 6.88 -0.77
C ILE A 23 10.94 7.74 -2.02
N ARG A 24 9.94 8.62 -2.12
CA ARG A 24 9.79 9.53 -3.26
C ARG A 24 10.92 10.56 -3.34
N GLN A 25 11.50 10.96 -2.21
CA GLN A 25 12.70 11.79 -2.18
C GLN A 25 13.94 11.07 -2.73
N LEU A 26 14.09 9.77 -2.43
CA LEU A 26 15.24 8.96 -2.86
C LEU A 26 15.09 8.38 -4.28
N TYR A 27 13.87 7.97 -4.62
CA TYR A 27 13.51 7.24 -5.84
C TYR A 27 12.22 7.83 -6.42
N PRO A 28 12.29 9.03 -7.03
CA PRO A 28 11.10 9.77 -7.46
C PRO A 28 10.28 9.08 -8.56
N ARG A 29 10.86 8.08 -9.25
CA ARG A 29 10.16 7.29 -10.28
C ARG A 29 9.61 5.95 -9.76
N ALA A 30 9.75 5.65 -8.46
CA ALA A 30 9.26 4.41 -7.90
C ALA A 30 7.76 4.51 -7.58
N ASP A 31 7.00 3.50 -7.98
CA ASP A 31 5.62 3.31 -7.55
C ASP A 31 5.57 2.67 -6.14
N PHE A 32 4.50 2.94 -5.38
CA PHE A 32 4.33 2.48 -3.98
C PHE A 32 3.06 1.63 -3.68
N PRO A 33 2.53 0.75 -4.55
CA PRO A 33 1.38 -0.10 -4.19
C PRO A 33 1.76 -1.29 -3.29
N CYS A 34 0.99 -1.50 -2.20
CA CYS A 34 0.99 -2.78 -1.47
C CYS A 34 -0.42 -3.31 -1.16
N HIS A 35 -0.99 -4.05 -2.11
CA HIS A 35 -2.33 -4.65 -1.95
C HIS A 35 -2.35 -5.80 -0.94
N ARG A 36 -1.24 -6.54 -0.77
CA ARG A 36 -1.19 -7.67 0.16
C ARG A 36 -1.27 -7.21 1.61
N HIS A 37 -0.56 -6.14 1.99
CA HIS A 37 -0.65 -5.63 3.35
C HIS A 37 -2.00 -4.94 3.59
N ALA A 38 -2.53 -4.21 2.59
CA ALA A 38 -3.87 -3.63 2.67
C ALA A 38 -4.97 -4.69 2.89
N SER A 39 -4.98 -5.77 2.11
CA SER A 39 -5.97 -6.87 2.26
C SER A 39 -5.85 -7.56 3.62
N ARG A 40 -4.62 -7.88 4.06
CA ARG A 40 -4.40 -8.51 5.38
C ARG A 40 -4.82 -7.62 6.54
N ASN A 41 -4.56 -6.32 6.44
CA ASN A 41 -4.93 -5.36 7.47
C ASN A 41 -6.45 -5.15 7.50
N PHE A 42 -7.11 -5.18 6.34
CA PHE A 42 -8.57 -5.14 6.27
C PHE A 42 -9.20 -6.41 6.87
N GLU A 43 -8.77 -7.59 6.45
CA GLU A 43 -9.29 -8.88 6.95
C GLU A 43 -9.10 -9.06 8.46
N SER A 44 -8.06 -8.46 9.05
CA SER A 44 -7.79 -8.54 10.48
C SER A 44 -8.65 -7.58 11.33
N HIS A 45 -9.15 -6.49 10.74
CA HIS A 45 -9.93 -5.45 11.45
C HIS A 45 -11.44 -5.57 11.24
N VAL A 46 -11.89 -6.40 10.31
CA VAL A 46 -13.32 -6.54 9.97
C VAL A 46 -13.80 -7.96 10.23
N ARG A 47 -15.07 -8.12 10.64
CA ARG A 47 -15.65 -9.45 10.87
C ARG A 47 -15.69 -10.21 9.55
N VAL A 48 -15.39 -11.51 9.59
CA VAL A 48 -15.33 -12.40 8.41
C VAL A 48 -16.56 -12.32 7.50
N GLN A 49 -17.73 -12.02 8.06
CA GLN A 49 -18.99 -11.88 7.30
C GLN A 49 -19.02 -10.63 6.40
N ASP A 50 -18.33 -9.56 6.78
CA ASP A 50 -18.26 -8.30 6.03
C ASP A 50 -17.11 -8.30 4.99
N VAL A 51 -16.19 -9.26 5.08
CA VAL A 51 -15.07 -9.49 4.15
C VAL A 51 -15.55 -10.13 2.83
N LEU A 52 -16.78 -10.64 2.77
CA LEU A 52 -17.34 -11.22 1.54
C LEU A 52 -18.04 -10.18 0.65
N ASP A 53 -18.14 -8.91 1.09
CA ASP A 53 -18.75 -7.84 0.30
C ASP A 53 -17.77 -7.31 -0.78
N PRO A 54 -18.03 -7.54 -2.08
CA PRO A 54 -17.15 -7.13 -3.17
C PRO A 54 -17.03 -5.60 -3.34
N ILE A 55 -18.00 -4.84 -2.81
CA ILE A 55 -18.07 -3.38 -3.00
C ILE A 55 -16.93 -2.69 -2.24
N ARG A 56 -16.53 -3.22 -1.09
CA ARG A 56 -15.48 -2.62 -0.24
C ARG A 56 -14.08 -2.80 -0.82
N PHE A 57 -13.75 -3.98 -1.37
CA PHE A 57 -12.41 -4.22 -1.96
C PHE A 57 -12.09 -3.27 -3.11
N ARG A 58 -13.09 -2.97 -3.95
CA ARG A 58 -12.92 -2.07 -5.10
C ARG A 58 -12.67 -0.60 -4.66
N GLN A 59 -13.15 -0.20 -3.49
CA GLN A 59 -12.88 1.12 -2.90
C GLN A 59 -11.43 1.25 -2.40
N TYR A 60 -10.83 0.17 -1.87
CA TYR A 60 -9.41 0.16 -1.46
C TYR A 60 -8.44 0.21 -2.63
N GLU A 61 -8.78 -0.38 -3.79
CA GLU A 61 -7.95 -0.28 -5.00
C GLU A 61 -7.83 1.16 -5.52
N HIS A 62 -8.80 2.03 -5.19
CA HIS A 62 -8.86 3.42 -5.65
C HIS A 62 -8.50 4.45 -4.55
N GLY A 63 -8.09 4.00 -3.36
CA GLY A 63 -7.58 4.86 -2.30
C GLY A 63 -8.62 5.73 -1.57
N GLU A 64 -9.91 5.53 -1.78
CA GLU A 64 -10.96 6.32 -1.12
C GLU A 64 -11.60 5.53 0.03
N MET A 65 -11.28 5.94 1.27
CA MET A 65 -11.99 5.49 2.47
C MET A 65 -12.96 6.60 2.91
N LEU A 66 -14.23 6.47 2.52
CA LEU A 66 -15.32 7.28 3.08
C LEU A 66 -15.73 6.70 4.43
N ILE A 67 -15.54 7.50 5.49
CA ILE A 67 -16.02 7.23 6.86
C ILE A 67 -17.52 7.49 6.93
#